data_AF-A0A0D3KVC5-F1
#
_entry.id   AF-A0A0D3KVC5-F1
#
_cell.length_a   1.000
_cell.length_b   1.000
_cell.length_c   1.000
_cell.angle_alpha   90.00
_cell.angle_beta   90.00
_cell.angle_gamma   90.00
#
_symmetry.space_group_name_H-M   'P 1'
#
loop_
_entity.id
_entity.type
_entity.pdbx_description
1 polymer ?
#
loop_
_entity_poly.entity_id
_entity_poly.type
_entity_poly.pdbx_seq_one_letter_code
_entity_poly.pdbx_strand_id
1 'polypeptide(L)'
;MHMRPARVACTPLARAAASRAFPRAAAKRLPPLLRGTRRPLSSGTDDTLVGGRGGASSSAAPPTGGQDAGPRRVLLHSCCAPCSGAMIEEMVSGGHSVTIFFYNPNIHPRAEYEIRKAENKRYAAELGIAFVDADYDVDEFHRRARGLEFEPERGRRCSMCFDMRMDVTAEYASQHGFDCFTTTNATSRWKDMKQVNASGLQAAAKHGFRPYYWVYDWQTDGMTARKYRINAEQRFYKQEYCGCSYSLRDSNAYRKAQGIPPVAIGGEAAGSGSRYYDDPERDAAEESQEVVDSFFESDASCFGGNRLYHDRRRGPDAESVYGGRRRQGAEESAAAAGDDEIVERNNW
;
A
#
# COMPACT_ATOMS: atom_id res chain seq x y z
N MET A 1 38.73 5.28 38.49
CA MET A 1 37.61 4.95 39.40
C MET A 1 36.45 4.49 38.52
N HIS A 2 36.18 3.18 38.47
CA HIS A 2 35.12 2.59 37.65
C HIS A 2 33.74 2.87 38.27
N MET A 3 32.78 3.36 37.50
CA MET A 3 31.36 3.33 37.87
C MET A 3 30.60 2.40 36.93
N ARG A 4 30.05 1.33 37.52
CA ARG A 4 29.10 0.39 36.89
C ARG A 4 27.71 1.04 36.78
N PRO A 5 26.90 0.70 35.77
CA PRO A 5 25.51 1.15 35.72
C PRO A 5 24.62 0.33 36.67
N ALA A 6 23.72 1.02 37.36
CA ALA A 6 22.73 0.44 38.26
C ALA A 6 21.59 -0.24 37.48
N ARG A 7 21.22 -1.46 37.90
CA ARG A 7 20.04 -2.18 37.41
C ARG A 7 18.79 -1.61 38.09
N VAL A 8 17.81 -1.15 37.30
CA VAL A 8 16.48 -0.79 37.80
C VAL A 8 15.55 -1.98 37.63
N ALA A 9 14.99 -2.46 38.75
CA ALA A 9 14.01 -3.53 38.80
C ALA A 9 12.60 -2.98 38.47
N CYS A 10 11.88 -3.64 37.55
CA CYS A 10 10.47 -3.38 37.30
C CYS A 10 9.59 -4.12 38.32
N THR A 11 8.75 -3.38 39.05
CA THR A 11 7.65 -3.91 39.86
C THR A 11 6.33 -3.75 39.10
N PRO A 12 5.42 -4.75 39.08
CA PRO A 12 4.17 -4.66 38.33
C PRO A 12 3.10 -3.89 39.13
N LEU A 13 2.49 -2.88 38.51
CA LEU A 13 1.31 -2.19 39.04
C LEU A 13 0.02 -2.81 38.50
N ALA A 14 -0.91 -3.05 39.43
CA ALA A 14 -2.20 -3.71 39.22
C ALA A 14 -3.17 -2.92 38.33
N ARG A 15 -3.97 -3.64 37.55
CA ARG A 15 -5.05 -3.13 36.70
C ARG A 15 -6.25 -2.69 37.54
N ALA A 16 -6.71 -1.45 37.37
CA ALA A 16 -8.05 -1.01 37.74
C ALA A 16 -8.94 -0.97 36.48
N ALA A 17 -10.04 -1.72 36.50
CA ALA A 17 -11.05 -1.75 35.46
C ALA A 17 -12.09 -0.64 35.71
N ALA A 18 -12.40 0.16 34.71
CA ALA A 18 -13.54 1.07 34.72
C ALA A 18 -14.32 0.90 33.41
N SER A 19 -15.43 0.17 33.51
CA SER A 19 -16.46 0.04 32.47
C SER A 19 -17.32 1.31 32.43
N ARG A 20 -17.41 1.98 31.27
CA ARG A 20 -18.52 2.88 30.98
C ARG A 20 -19.04 2.62 29.57
N ALA A 21 -20.30 2.21 29.51
CA ALA A 21 -21.06 1.96 28.30
C ALA A 21 -21.37 3.28 27.57
N PHE A 22 -21.18 3.28 26.24
CA PHE A 22 -21.64 4.35 25.36
C PHE A 22 -23.04 4.01 24.80
N PRO A 23 -23.97 4.98 24.72
CA PRO A 23 -25.30 4.75 24.15
C PRO A 23 -25.25 4.69 22.61
N ARG A 24 -26.02 3.75 22.04
CA ARG A 24 -26.22 3.55 20.59
C ARG A 24 -27.03 4.73 20.00
N ALA A 25 -26.46 5.41 19.01
CA ALA A 25 -27.20 6.35 18.16
C ALA A 25 -27.87 5.61 16.99
N ALA A 26 -29.14 5.92 16.75
CA ALA A 26 -30.01 5.29 15.76
C ALA A 26 -29.62 5.64 14.31
N ALA A 27 -29.54 4.62 13.45
CA ALA A 27 -29.32 4.75 12.02
C ALA A 27 -30.57 5.33 11.33
N LYS A 28 -30.43 6.50 10.70
CA LYS A 28 -31.44 7.04 9.77
C LYS A 28 -31.28 6.38 8.41
N ARG A 29 -32.36 5.77 7.90
CA ARG A 29 -32.44 5.15 6.57
C ARG A 29 -32.36 6.22 5.48
N LEU A 30 -31.49 6.01 4.49
CA LEU A 30 -31.45 6.77 3.24
C LEU A 30 -32.51 6.22 2.25
N PRO A 31 -33.14 7.07 1.42
CA PRO A 31 -34.14 6.66 0.44
C PRO A 31 -33.51 6.00 -0.81
N PRO A 32 -34.24 5.13 -1.53
CA PRO A 32 -33.71 4.37 -2.64
C PRO A 32 -33.47 5.22 -3.89
N LEU A 33 -32.31 5.02 -4.51
CA LEU A 33 -31.93 5.62 -5.80
C LEU A 33 -32.82 5.07 -6.93
N LEU A 34 -33.38 6.00 -7.72
CA LEU A 34 -34.17 5.74 -8.92
C LEU A 34 -33.32 5.02 -9.97
N ARG A 35 -33.79 3.84 -10.41
CA ARG A 35 -33.23 3.08 -11.53
C ARG A 35 -33.54 3.79 -12.85
N GLY A 36 -32.52 4.36 -13.48
CA GLY A 36 -32.59 4.83 -14.87
C GLY A 36 -32.77 3.66 -15.84
N THR A 37 -33.85 3.72 -16.61
CA THR A 37 -34.26 2.75 -17.61
C THR A 37 -33.29 2.70 -18.80
N ARG A 38 -32.82 1.49 -19.14
CA ARG A 38 -32.14 1.19 -20.40
C ARG A 38 -33.12 1.37 -21.56
N ARG A 39 -32.66 1.97 -22.66
CA ARG A 39 -33.36 2.01 -23.94
C ARG A 39 -32.49 1.27 -24.98
N PRO A 40 -33.02 0.27 -25.71
CA PRO A 40 -32.25 -0.46 -26.71
C PRO A 40 -32.20 0.32 -28.03
N LEU A 41 -31.06 0.29 -28.72
CA LEU A 41 -30.95 0.70 -30.12
C LEU A 41 -30.86 -0.55 -30.99
N SER A 42 -31.65 -0.51 -32.05
CA SER A 42 -32.09 -1.56 -32.94
C SER A 42 -31.02 -2.04 -33.93
N SER A 43 -31.13 -3.31 -34.27
CA SER A 43 -30.54 -4.00 -35.42
C SER A 43 -30.93 -3.34 -36.75
N GLY A 44 -29.94 -2.99 -37.56
CA GLY A 44 -30.08 -2.70 -38.98
C GLY A 44 -29.07 -3.54 -39.74
N THR A 45 -29.57 -4.51 -40.48
CA THR A 45 -28.86 -5.28 -41.50
C THR A 45 -28.59 -4.39 -42.71
N ASP A 46 -27.37 -4.38 -43.23
CA ASP A 46 -27.21 -4.29 -44.68
C ASP A 46 -25.94 -5.03 -45.13
N ASP A 47 -26.16 -5.92 -46.08
CA ASP A 47 -25.18 -6.73 -46.79
C ASP A 47 -24.43 -5.84 -47.79
N THR A 48 -23.11 -6.02 -47.91
CA THR A 48 -22.46 -6.04 -49.25
C THR A 48 -21.05 -6.60 -49.17
N LEU A 49 -20.91 -7.77 -49.80
CA LEU A 49 -19.67 -8.44 -50.19
C LEU A 49 -18.97 -7.72 -51.35
N VAL A 50 -17.66 -7.46 -51.23
CA VAL A 50 -16.58 -7.64 -52.24
C VAL A 50 -15.27 -7.60 -51.41
N GLY A 51 -14.36 -8.56 -51.35
CA GLY A 51 -13.79 -9.45 -52.36
C GLY A 51 -12.36 -8.97 -52.71
N GLY A 52 -11.32 -9.51 -52.09
CA GLY A 52 -9.93 -9.17 -52.46
C GLY A 52 -8.85 -9.89 -51.63
N ARG A 53 -7.95 -10.59 -52.32
CA ARG A 53 -7.05 -11.64 -51.84
C ARG A 53 -5.68 -11.13 -51.34
N GLY A 54 -5.05 -11.93 -50.47
CA GLY A 54 -3.63 -12.30 -50.61
C GLY A 54 -2.67 -11.85 -49.50
N GLY A 55 -1.72 -12.74 -49.16
CA GLY A 55 -0.42 -12.35 -48.60
C GLY A 55 -0.09 -12.97 -47.24
N ALA A 56 0.89 -13.86 -47.22
CA ALA A 56 1.37 -14.61 -46.07
C ALA A 56 2.29 -13.79 -45.13
N SER A 57 2.43 -14.31 -43.90
CA SER A 57 3.65 -14.34 -43.07
C SER A 57 4.44 -13.03 -42.86
N SER A 58 4.43 -12.51 -41.63
CA SER A 58 5.69 -12.41 -40.86
C SER A 58 5.40 -12.11 -39.39
N SER A 59 6.02 -12.89 -38.50
CA SER A 59 6.17 -12.55 -37.09
C SER A 59 7.07 -11.32 -36.98
N ALA A 60 6.46 -10.14 -36.75
CA ALA A 60 7.21 -8.93 -36.47
C ALA A 60 7.64 -8.95 -34.99
N ALA A 61 8.93 -9.17 -34.75
CA ALA A 61 9.57 -8.79 -33.50
C ALA A 61 9.36 -7.27 -33.27
N PRO A 62 9.25 -6.80 -32.02
CA PRO A 62 9.05 -5.38 -31.75
C PRO A 62 10.24 -4.58 -32.31
N PRO A 63 9.99 -3.44 -32.95
CA PRO A 63 11.04 -2.66 -33.58
C PRO A 63 12.01 -2.13 -32.53
N THR A 64 13.29 -2.42 -32.71
CA THR A 64 14.40 -1.87 -31.94
C THR A 64 14.86 -0.56 -32.56
N GLY A 65 14.83 0.52 -31.79
CA GLY A 65 15.72 1.68 -31.98
C GLY A 65 15.16 2.85 -32.80
N GLY A 66 14.20 3.57 -32.23
CA GLY A 66 14.13 5.03 -32.32
C GLY A 66 14.30 5.59 -30.90
N GLN A 67 14.77 6.82 -30.73
CA GLN A 67 14.70 7.47 -29.42
C GLN A 67 13.22 7.57 -29.04
N ASP A 68 12.75 6.65 -28.20
CA ASP A 68 11.36 6.56 -27.81
C ASP A 68 10.98 7.86 -27.13
N ALA A 69 10.15 8.68 -27.79
CA ALA A 69 9.40 9.69 -27.10
C ALA A 69 8.61 8.95 -26.01
N GLY A 70 9.01 9.12 -24.74
CA GLY A 70 8.43 8.40 -23.62
C GLY A 70 6.90 8.58 -23.53
N PRO A 71 6.23 7.90 -22.58
CA PRO A 71 4.77 7.81 -22.55
C PRO A 71 4.12 9.20 -22.59
N ARG A 72 3.17 9.44 -23.50
CA ARG A 72 2.58 10.78 -23.62
C ARG A 72 1.57 11.05 -22.50
N ARG A 73 0.83 10.03 -22.06
CA ARG A 73 -0.18 10.13 -20.98
C ARG A 73 0.14 9.16 -19.86
N VAL A 74 0.50 9.71 -18.69
CA VAL A 74 0.90 8.97 -17.49
C VAL A 74 -0.16 9.11 -16.42
N LEU A 75 -0.68 7.98 -15.93
CA LEU A 75 -1.46 7.96 -14.70
C LEU A 75 -0.52 7.75 -13.50
N LEU A 76 -0.36 8.77 -12.67
CA LEU A 76 0.45 8.70 -11.46
C LEU A 76 -0.44 8.37 -10.26
N HIS A 77 -0.38 7.13 -9.77
CA HIS A 77 -0.90 6.83 -8.45
C HIS A 77 -0.10 7.65 -7.42
N SER A 78 -0.76 8.54 -6.68
CA SER A 78 -0.12 9.32 -5.62
C SER A 78 -0.68 8.98 -4.24
N CYS A 79 0.21 8.59 -3.32
CA CYS A 79 -0.17 8.40 -1.91
C CYS A 79 -0.18 9.71 -1.12
N CYS A 80 0.54 10.72 -1.58
CA CYS A 80 0.72 11.98 -0.87
C CYS A 80 1.38 13.07 -1.74
N ALA A 81 1.12 14.36 -1.46
CA ALA A 81 1.78 15.47 -2.17
C ALA A 81 3.33 15.47 -2.00
N PRO A 82 3.87 15.27 -0.77
CA PRO A 82 5.33 15.14 -0.57
C PRO A 82 6.02 14.04 -1.38
N CYS A 83 5.25 13.05 -1.83
CA CYS A 83 5.74 11.89 -2.54
C CYS A 83 5.74 12.13 -4.06
N SER A 84 4.93 13.07 -4.56
CA SER A 84 4.72 13.27 -6.00
C SER A 84 5.53 14.40 -6.61
N GLY A 85 5.96 15.40 -5.82
CA GLY A 85 6.59 16.63 -6.33
C GLY A 85 7.67 16.41 -7.38
N ALA A 86 8.78 15.76 -6.98
CA ALA A 86 9.90 15.52 -7.89
C ALA A 86 9.53 14.62 -9.07
N MET A 87 8.69 13.60 -8.87
CA MET A 87 8.23 12.73 -9.96
C MET A 87 7.42 13.49 -11.00
N ILE A 88 6.53 14.38 -10.56
CA ILE A 88 5.75 15.23 -11.46
C ILE A 88 6.67 16.18 -12.23
N GLU A 89 7.61 16.84 -11.54
CA GLU A 89 8.56 17.75 -12.19
C GLU A 89 9.38 17.04 -13.27
N GLU A 90 9.93 15.86 -12.96
CA GLU A 90 10.70 15.04 -13.91
C GLU A 90 9.83 14.63 -15.11
N MET A 91 8.61 14.13 -14.87
CA MET A 91 7.71 13.69 -15.93
C MET A 91 7.28 14.83 -16.85
N VAL A 92 6.92 15.98 -16.28
CA VAL A 92 6.49 17.15 -17.05
C VAL A 92 7.67 17.73 -17.84
N SER A 93 8.87 17.79 -17.25
CA SER A 93 10.09 18.22 -17.94
C SER A 93 10.47 17.28 -19.09
N GLY A 94 10.17 15.98 -18.96
CA GLY A 94 10.27 14.98 -20.03
C GLY A 94 9.19 15.08 -21.12
N GLY A 95 8.25 16.03 -21.02
CA GLY A 95 7.18 16.25 -21.99
C GLY A 95 5.97 15.31 -21.83
N HIS A 96 5.81 14.67 -20.66
CA HIS A 96 4.69 13.78 -20.38
C HIS A 96 3.49 14.53 -19.80
N SER A 97 2.28 14.18 -20.24
CA SER A 97 1.04 14.62 -19.62
C SER A 97 0.70 13.73 -18.43
N VAL A 98 0.76 14.30 -17.23
CA VAL A 98 0.50 13.57 -15.98
C VAL A 98 -0.94 13.80 -15.53
N THR A 99 -1.58 12.74 -15.03
CA THR A 99 -2.82 12.83 -14.23
C THR A 99 -2.59 12.13 -12.90
N ILE A 100 -2.93 12.79 -11.80
CA ILE A 100 -2.82 12.21 -10.47
C ILE A 100 -4.05 11.34 -10.20
N PHE A 101 -3.82 10.11 -9.76
CA PHE A 101 -4.84 9.19 -9.28
C PHE A 101 -4.66 8.97 -7.77
N PHE A 102 -5.68 9.36 -6.99
CA PHE A 102 -5.62 9.27 -5.53
C PHE A 102 -6.55 8.16 -5.03
N TYR A 103 -5.98 6.96 -4.85
CA TYR A 103 -6.68 5.79 -4.31
C TYR A 103 -5.86 5.17 -3.17
N ASN A 104 -6.20 5.54 -1.93
CA ASN A 104 -5.42 5.17 -0.75
C ASN A 104 -6.32 4.67 0.41
N PRO A 105 -7.04 3.56 0.20
CA PRO A 105 -7.98 3.00 1.19
C PRO A 105 -7.28 2.56 2.49
N ASN A 106 -5.96 2.37 2.43
CA ASN A 106 -5.15 2.04 3.58
C ASN A 106 -4.99 3.20 4.56
N ILE A 107 -5.07 4.47 4.14
CA ILE A 107 -4.76 5.60 5.02
C ILE A 107 -5.79 5.65 6.16
N HIS A 108 -5.31 5.70 7.39
CA HIS A 108 -6.11 5.68 8.60
C HIS A 108 -5.47 6.59 9.64
N PRO A 109 -6.23 7.41 10.39
CA PRO A 109 -7.69 7.54 10.33
C PRO A 109 -8.16 8.37 9.13
N ARG A 110 -9.49 8.49 8.95
CA ARG A 110 -10.08 9.32 7.88
C ARG A 110 -9.54 10.76 7.88
N ALA A 111 -9.27 11.34 9.03
CA ALA A 111 -8.69 12.68 9.12
C ALA A 111 -7.34 12.80 8.40
N GLU A 112 -6.46 11.79 8.53
CA GLU A 112 -5.19 11.76 7.80
C GLU A 112 -5.42 11.62 6.28
N TYR A 113 -6.39 10.78 5.88
CA TYR A 113 -6.75 10.61 4.47
C TYR A 113 -7.19 11.93 3.84
N GLU A 114 -8.08 12.68 4.50
CA GLU A 114 -8.55 13.96 3.98
C GLU A 114 -7.45 15.02 3.93
N ILE A 115 -6.53 15.07 4.91
CA ILE A 115 -5.37 15.98 4.89
C ILE A 115 -4.47 15.67 3.70
N ARG A 116 -4.03 14.41 3.55
CA ARG A 116 -3.15 13.99 2.45
C ARG A 116 -3.81 14.20 1.08
N LYS A 117 -5.13 13.95 0.98
CA LYS A 117 -5.91 14.18 -0.23
C LYS A 117 -6.00 15.66 -0.59
N ALA A 118 -6.41 16.50 0.37
CA ALA A 118 -6.61 17.92 0.15
C ALA A 118 -5.31 18.61 -0.27
N GLU A 119 -4.19 18.26 0.36
CA GLU A 119 -2.88 18.80 0.01
C GLU A 119 -2.42 18.38 -1.39
N ASN A 120 -2.63 17.12 -1.75
CA ASN A 120 -2.27 16.60 -3.08
C ASN A 120 -3.13 17.25 -4.17
N LYS A 121 -4.43 17.42 -3.91
CA LYS A 121 -5.36 18.12 -4.80
C LYS A 121 -5.00 19.60 -4.95
N ARG A 122 -4.60 20.27 -3.85
CA ARG A 122 -4.11 21.66 -3.88
C ARG A 122 -2.90 21.78 -4.80
N TYR A 123 -1.90 20.91 -4.61
CA TYR A 123 -0.69 20.94 -5.42
C TYR A 123 -0.95 20.60 -6.90
N ALA A 124 -1.83 19.64 -7.17
CA ALA A 124 -2.26 19.33 -8.54
C ALA A 124 -2.87 20.56 -9.23
N ALA A 125 -3.74 21.30 -8.52
CA ALA A 125 -4.38 22.50 -9.06
C ALA A 125 -3.37 23.63 -9.33
N GLU A 126 -2.38 23.82 -8.45
CA GLU A 126 -1.29 24.80 -8.63
C GLU A 126 -0.48 24.52 -9.91
N LEU A 127 -0.25 23.24 -10.23
CA LEU A 127 0.47 22.82 -11.44
C LEU A 127 -0.41 22.70 -12.69
N GLY A 128 -1.72 22.92 -12.58
CA GLY A 128 -2.66 22.69 -13.68
C GLY A 128 -2.79 21.21 -14.10
N ILE A 129 -2.51 20.29 -13.18
CA ILE A 129 -2.55 18.84 -13.40
C ILE A 129 -3.92 18.27 -13.03
N ALA A 130 -4.44 17.38 -13.86
CA ALA A 130 -5.70 16.69 -13.60
C ALA A 130 -5.58 15.78 -12.35
N PHE A 131 -6.63 15.75 -11.54
CA PHE A 131 -6.69 14.98 -10.31
C PHE A 131 -7.95 14.12 -10.27
N VAL A 132 -7.78 12.81 -10.08
CA VAL A 132 -8.86 11.83 -9.94
C VAL A 132 -8.92 11.40 -8.47
N ASP A 133 -10.04 11.73 -7.81
CA ASP A 133 -10.36 11.30 -6.45
C ASP A 133 -11.15 9.99 -6.51
N ALA A 134 -10.52 8.88 -6.11
CA ALA A 134 -11.12 7.55 -6.15
C ALA A 134 -11.65 7.13 -4.78
N ASP A 135 -12.50 6.10 -4.77
CA ASP A 135 -13.24 5.68 -3.57
C ASP A 135 -12.33 5.30 -2.40
N TYR A 136 -12.70 5.76 -1.21
CA TYR A 136 -12.01 5.45 0.04
C TYR A 136 -12.63 4.21 0.72
N ASP A 137 -12.41 3.04 0.10
CA ASP A 137 -12.93 1.74 0.58
C ASP A 137 -12.05 1.11 1.67
N VAL A 138 -12.17 1.65 2.87
CA VAL A 138 -11.44 1.21 4.06
C VAL A 138 -11.83 -0.21 4.48
N ASP A 139 -13.08 -0.60 4.25
CA ASP A 139 -13.58 -1.91 4.65
C ASP A 139 -12.94 -3.02 3.82
N GLU A 140 -12.80 -2.80 2.51
CA GLU A 140 -12.07 -3.72 1.62
C GLU A 140 -10.60 -3.85 2.01
N PHE A 141 -9.93 -2.74 2.37
CA PHE A 141 -8.55 -2.78 2.85
C PHE A 141 -8.42 -3.68 4.09
N HIS A 142 -9.27 -3.48 5.10
CA HIS A 142 -9.25 -4.31 6.31
C HIS A 142 -9.64 -5.76 6.00
N ARG A 143 -10.57 -5.99 5.05
CA ARG A 143 -10.96 -7.32 4.61
C ARG A 143 -9.77 -8.10 4.04
N ARG A 144 -8.95 -7.47 3.20
CA ARG A 144 -7.74 -8.07 2.61
C ARG A 144 -6.59 -8.19 3.61
N ALA A 145 -6.52 -7.30 4.60
CA ALA A 145 -5.48 -7.31 5.62
C ALA A 145 -5.69 -8.37 6.73
N ARG A 146 -6.83 -9.06 6.76
CA ARG A 146 -7.10 -10.08 7.79
C ARG A 146 -6.05 -11.20 7.78
N GLY A 147 -5.50 -11.50 8.95
CA GLY A 147 -4.41 -12.46 9.11
C GLY A 147 -3.01 -11.90 8.78
N LEU A 148 -2.91 -10.65 8.36
CA LEU A 148 -1.66 -9.94 8.05
C LEU A 148 -1.41 -8.74 8.99
N GLU A 149 -2.21 -8.60 10.05
CA GLU A 149 -2.20 -7.46 10.96
C GLU A 149 -0.84 -7.27 11.65
N PHE A 150 -0.10 -8.36 11.79
CA PHE A 150 1.18 -8.48 12.47
C PHE A 150 2.33 -8.88 11.53
N GLU A 151 2.15 -8.75 10.22
CA GLU A 151 3.31 -8.79 9.32
C GLU A 151 4.16 -7.53 9.55
N PRO A 152 5.50 -7.60 9.47
CA PRO A 152 6.36 -6.43 9.62
C PRO A 152 6.21 -5.46 8.43
N GLU A 153 6.75 -4.25 8.57
CA GLU A 153 6.95 -3.35 7.43
C GLU A 153 7.87 -4.02 6.39
N ARG A 154 7.63 -3.75 5.10
CA ARG A 154 8.20 -4.52 3.98
C ARG A 154 7.85 -6.03 4.00
N GLY A 155 6.90 -6.46 4.85
CA GLY A 155 6.36 -7.82 4.87
C GLY A 155 5.16 -8.02 3.95
N ARG A 156 4.48 -9.16 4.07
CA ARG A 156 3.39 -9.57 3.17
C ARG A 156 2.20 -8.60 3.16
N ARG A 157 1.98 -7.89 4.27
CA ARG A 157 0.96 -6.82 4.37
C ARG A 157 1.24 -5.68 3.40
N CYS A 158 2.50 -5.28 3.24
CA CYS A 158 2.87 -4.19 2.34
C CYS A 158 2.65 -4.60 0.88
N SER A 159 3.04 -5.82 0.50
CA SER A 159 2.71 -6.38 -0.83
C SER A 159 1.21 -6.36 -1.09
N MET A 160 0.39 -6.88 -0.17
CA MET A 160 -1.08 -6.85 -0.31
C MET A 160 -1.63 -5.43 -0.50
N CYS A 161 -1.11 -4.45 0.26
CA CYS A 161 -1.50 -3.06 0.16
C CYS A 161 -1.15 -2.46 -1.21
N PHE A 162 0.04 -2.76 -1.73
CA PHE A 162 0.47 -2.31 -3.05
C PHE A 162 -0.34 -2.99 -4.16
N ASP A 163 -0.57 -4.30 -4.08
CA ASP A 163 -1.37 -5.06 -5.05
C ASP A 163 -2.77 -4.46 -5.18
N MET A 164 -3.46 -4.21 -4.05
CA MET A 164 -4.79 -3.60 -4.04
C MET A 164 -4.81 -2.24 -4.74
N ARG A 165 -3.80 -1.40 -4.49
CA ARG A 165 -3.74 -0.04 -5.05
C ARG A 165 -3.35 -0.05 -6.53
N MET A 166 -2.41 -0.91 -6.92
CA MET A 166 -1.96 -1.03 -8.31
C MET A 166 -3.04 -1.68 -9.18
N ASP A 167 -3.80 -2.63 -8.66
CA ASP A 167 -4.93 -3.26 -9.37
C ASP A 167 -5.96 -2.23 -9.83
N VAL A 168 -6.45 -1.39 -8.89
CA VAL A 168 -7.43 -0.33 -9.20
C VAL A 168 -6.83 0.77 -10.08
N THR A 169 -5.55 1.10 -9.88
CA THR A 169 -4.85 2.08 -10.72
C THR A 169 -4.75 1.59 -12.17
N ALA A 170 -4.34 0.34 -12.37
CA ALA A 170 -4.19 -0.26 -13.70
C ALA A 170 -5.54 -0.39 -14.41
N GLU A 171 -6.59 -0.78 -13.67
CA GLU A 171 -7.95 -0.83 -14.19
C GLU A 171 -8.43 0.54 -14.66
N TYR A 172 -8.28 1.59 -13.83
CA TYR A 172 -8.65 2.94 -14.23
C TYR A 172 -7.87 3.38 -15.47
N ALA A 173 -6.56 3.11 -15.48
CA ALA A 173 -5.68 3.52 -16.55
C ALA A 173 -6.06 2.83 -17.89
N SER A 174 -6.45 1.56 -17.87
CA SER A 174 -6.91 0.81 -19.06
C SER A 174 -8.23 1.32 -19.62
N GLN A 175 -9.15 1.74 -18.74
CA GLN A 175 -10.47 2.25 -19.14
C GLN A 175 -10.42 3.69 -19.69
N HIS A 176 -9.38 4.47 -19.38
CA HIS A 176 -9.30 5.90 -19.68
C HIS A 176 -8.19 6.28 -20.69
N GLY A 177 -7.61 5.28 -21.35
CA GLY A 177 -6.67 5.47 -22.46
C GLY A 177 -5.33 6.10 -22.05
N PHE A 178 -4.82 5.76 -20.86
CA PHE A 178 -3.46 6.11 -20.46
C PHE A 178 -2.45 5.16 -21.15
N ASP A 179 -1.25 5.66 -21.45
CA ASP A 179 -0.19 4.86 -22.07
C ASP A 179 0.51 3.99 -21.03
N CYS A 180 0.76 4.58 -19.85
CA CYS A 180 1.35 3.91 -18.72
C CYS A 180 0.77 4.40 -17.40
N PHE A 181 1.06 3.66 -16.33
CA PHE A 181 0.85 4.10 -14.96
C PHE A 181 2.10 3.82 -14.13
N THR A 182 2.28 4.60 -13.06
CA THR A 182 3.33 4.38 -12.06
C THR A 182 2.84 4.87 -10.70
N THR A 183 3.69 4.78 -9.67
CA THR A 183 3.28 5.08 -8.29
C THR A 183 4.34 5.84 -7.51
N THR A 184 3.90 6.82 -6.73
CA THR A 184 4.77 7.51 -5.75
C THR A 184 5.25 6.60 -4.63
N ASN A 185 4.74 5.37 -4.51
CA ASN A 185 5.37 4.39 -3.62
C ASN A 185 6.82 4.10 -4.02
N ALA A 186 7.15 4.21 -5.31
CA ALA A 186 8.48 3.89 -5.80
C ALA A 186 9.53 4.95 -5.42
N THR A 187 9.13 6.18 -5.03
CA THR A 187 10.08 7.25 -4.63
C THR A 187 10.62 7.14 -3.21
N SER A 188 10.02 6.30 -2.36
CA SER A 188 10.39 6.25 -0.94
C SER A 188 11.34 5.09 -0.67
N ARG A 189 12.53 5.39 -0.16
CA ARG A 189 13.53 4.38 0.22
C ARG A 189 13.05 3.52 1.38
N TRP A 190 12.15 4.01 2.22
CA TRP A 190 11.51 3.21 3.27
C TRP A 190 10.71 2.02 2.74
N LYS A 191 10.31 2.02 1.46
CA LYS A 191 9.56 0.93 0.82
C LYS A 191 10.50 0.04 0.02
N ASP A 192 10.22 -1.27 0.00
CA ASP A 192 10.94 -2.20 -0.87
C ASP A 192 10.50 -1.97 -2.33
N MET A 193 11.41 -1.44 -3.14
CA MET A 193 11.16 -1.15 -4.55
C MET A 193 10.81 -2.40 -5.36
N LYS A 194 11.35 -3.58 -5.01
CA LYS A 194 11.01 -4.84 -5.69
C LYS A 194 9.56 -5.22 -5.45
N GLN A 195 9.07 -5.06 -4.21
CA GLN A 195 7.66 -5.30 -3.89
C GLN A 195 6.74 -4.36 -4.65
N VAL A 196 7.06 -3.06 -4.65
CA VAL A 196 6.26 -2.04 -5.35
C VAL A 196 6.19 -2.33 -6.85
N ASN A 197 7.35 -2.62 -7.47
CA ASN A 197 7.40 -2.89 -8.91
C ASN A 197 6.74 -4.22 -9.28
N ALA A 198 6.86 -5.25 -8.45
CA ALA A 198 6.16 -6.51 -8.66
C ALA A 198 4.64 -6.31 -8.69
N SER A 199 4.07 -5.56 -7.73
CA SER A 199 2.64 -5.24 -7.70
C SER A 199 2.19 -4.48 -8.95
N GLY A 200 2.98 -3.51 -9.41
CA GLY A 200 2.70 -2.74 -10.63
C GLY A 200 2.70 -3.61 -11.89
N LEU A 201 3.73 -4.45 -12.05
CA LEU A 201 3.85 -5.37 -13.18
C LEU A 201 2.71 -6.41 -13.22
N GLN A 202 2.36 -6.96 -12.05
CA GLN A 202 1.23 -7.90 -11.93
C GLN A 202 -0.10 -7.25 -12.30
N ALA A 203 -0.35 -6.03 -11.83
CA ALA A 203 -1.56 -5.28 -12.18
C ALA A 203 -1.63 -4.98 -13.68
N ALA A 204 -0.52 -4.56 -14.30
CA ALA A 204 -0.45 -4.33 -15.74
C ALA A 204 -0.75 -5.62 -16.54
N ALA A 205 -0.19 -6.76 -16.12
CA ALA A 205 -0.45 -8.05 -16.76
C ALA A 205 -1.92 -8.48 -16.65
N LYS A 206 -2.56 -8.22 -15.49
CA LYS A 206 -3.97 -8.54 -15.25
C LYS A 206 -4.92 -7.73 -16.13
N HIS A 207 -4.58 -6.48 -16.45
CA HIS A 207 -5.45 -5.54 -17.18
C HIS A 207 -5.07 -5.31 -18.65
N GLY A 208 -4.27 -6.21 -19.24
CA GLY A 208 -4.05 -6.25 -20.70
C GLY A 208 -2.77 -5.59 -21.20
N PHE A 209 -1.74 -5.39 -20.36
CA PHE A 209 -0.40 -4.83 -20.68
C PHE A 209 -0.36 -3.41 -21.30
N ARG A 210 -1.53 -2.84 -21.62
CA ARG A 210 -1.74 -1.44 -21.96
C ARG A 210 -2.87 -0.90 -21.08
N PRO A 211 -2.57 0.04 -20.17
CA PRO A 211 -1.28 0.68 -19.94
C PRO A 211 -0.24 -0.27 -19.33
N TYR A 212 1.02 -0.03 -19.66
CA TYR A 212 2.14 -0.73 -19.02
C TYR A 212 2.49 -0.06 -17.68
N TYR A 213 3.07 -0.82 -16.76
CA TYR A 213 3.64 -0.25 -15.54
C TYR A 213 5.01 0.33 -15.84
N TRP A 214 5.18 1.64 -15.62
CA TRP A 214 6.45 2.32 -15.85
C TRP A 214 7.38 2.11 -14.66
N VAL A 215 8.23 1.07 -14.79
CA VAL A 215 9.35 0.81 -13.90
C VAL A 215 10.44 1.84 -14.17
N TYR A 216 10.80 2.61 -13.14
CA TYR A 216 11.86 3.59 -13.19
C TYR A 216 12.47 3.75 -11.79
N ASP A 217 13.76 4.09 -11.73
CA ASP A 217 14.44 4.33 -10.46
C ASP A 217 14.17 5.75 -9.95
N TRP A 218 13.19 5.85 -9.06
CA TRP A 218 12.79 7.11 -8.42
C TRP A 218 13.51 7.36 -7.08
N GLN A 219 14.46 6.49 -6.68
CA GLN A 219 15.11 6.50 -5.36
C GLN A 219 16.54 7.06 -5.40
N THR A 220 16.96 7.64 -6.53
CA THR A 220 18.28 8.27 -6.65
C THR A 220 18.47 9.42 -5.66
N ASP A 221 19.71 9.75 -5.32
CA ASP A 221 20.02 10.87 -4.43
C ASP A 221 19.50 12.19 -4.99
N GLY A 222 19.62 12.40 -6.30
CA GLY A 222 19.12 13.59 -6.98
C GLY A 222 17.60 13.75 -6.86
N MET A 223 16.85 12.66 -7.07
CA MET A 223 15.39 12.66 -6.90
C MET A 223 14.99 12.89 -5.45
N THR A 224 15.70 12.27 -4.50
CA THR A 224 15.44 12.44 -3.07
C THR A 224 15.69 13.87 -2.62
N ALA A 225 16.81 14.47 -3.02
CA ALA A 225 17.13 15.86 -2.72
C ALA A 225 16.13 16.82 -3.37
N ARG A 226 15.70 16.58 -4.62
CA ARG A 226 14.68 17.44 -5.26
C ARG A 226 13.32 17.30 -4.59
N LYS A 227 12.91 16.09 -4.20
CA LYS A 227 11.68 15.82 -3.45
C LYS A 227 11.62 16.67 -2.18
N TYR A 228 12.65 16.63 -1.35
CA TYR A 228 12.62 17.39 -0.09
C TYR A 228 12.73 18.90 -0.27
N ARG A 229 13.44 19.39 -1.31
CA ARG A 229 13.38 20.82 -1.68
C ARG A 229 11.96 21.27 -2.02
N ILE A 230 11.27 20.56 -2.91
CA ILE A 230 9.88 20.86 -3.26
C ILE A 230 8.99 20.80 -2.02
N ASN A 231 9.21 19.81 -1.15
CA ASN A 231 8.41 19.66 0.06
C ASN A 231 8.53 20.88 0.99
N ALA A 232 9.73 21.42 1.16
CA ALA A 232 9.98 22.63 1.96
C ALA A 232 9.43 23.89 1.27
N GLU A 233 9.67 24.05 -0.04
CA GLU A 233 9.15 25.16 -0.86
C GLU A 233 7.61 25.24 -0.77
N GLN A 234 6.95 24.09 -0.82
CA GLN A 234 5.49 23.96 -0.79
C GLN A 234 4.91 23.86 0.62
N ARG A 235 5.77 23.81 1.64
CA ARG A 235 5.41 23.60 3.05
C ARG A 235 4.42 22.45 3.22
N PHE A 236 4.71 21.31 2.61
CA PHE A 236 3.79 20.16 2.71
C PHE A 236 3.73 19.58 4.12
N TYR A 237 2.62 18.95 4.45
CA TYR A 237 2.35 18.23 5.68
C TYR A 237 3.30 17.05 5.85
N LYS A 238 4.10 17.08 6.93
CA LYS A 238 5.05 16.02 7.27
C LYS A 238 4.30 14.82 7.87
N GLN A 239 4.37 13.71 7.16
CA GLN A 239 3.71 12.46 7.54
C GLN A 239 4.58 11.66 8.50
N GLU A 240 3.98 11.20 9.58
CA GLU A 240 4.70 10.58 10.70
C GLU A 240 4.71 9.03 10.67
N TYR A 241 4.07 8.45 9.65
CA TYR A 241 3.86 7.02 9.44
C TYR A 241 3.39 6.75 7.99
N CYS A 242 3.50 5.50 7.53
CA CYS A 242 3.16 5.10 6.15
C CYS A 242 1.71 5.45 5.76
N GLY A 243 0.78 5.35 6.71
CA GLY A 243 -0.60 5.75 6.56
C GLY A 243 -1.58 4.68 7.04
N CYS A 244 -1.21 3.39 7.04
CA CYS A 244 -2.13 2.34 7.50
C CYS A 244 -2.22 2.26 9.02
N SER A 245 -3.36 1.74 9.51
CA SER A 245 -3.63 1.55 10.94
C SER A 245 -2.54 0.72 11.64
N TYR A 246 -1.97 -0.26 10.93
CA TYR A 246 -0.87 -1.08 11.43
C TYR A 246 0.44 -0.31 11.56
N SER A 247 0.81 0.48 10.54
CA SER A 247 1.98 1.37 10.63
C SER A 247 1.81 2.42 11.73
N LEU A 248 0.60 2.98 11.92
CA LEU A 248 0.32 3.91 13.02
C LEU A 248 0.50 3.24 14.40
N ARG A 249 -0.01 2.01 14.56
CA ARG A 249 0.17 1.20 15.77
C ARG A 249 1.65 0.98 16.06
N ASP A 250 2.40 0.53 15.05
CA ASP A 250 3.81 0.15 15.21
C ASP A 250 4.67 1.38 15.50
N SER A 251 4.45 2.49 14.79
CA SER A 251 5.17 3.74 15.04
C SER A 251 4.85 4.34 16.42
N ASN A 252 3.61 4.22 16.91
CA ASN A 252 3.27 4.65 18.27
C ASN A 252 3.84 3.73 19.36
N ALA A 253 3.96 2.43 19.09
CA ALA A 253 4.61 1.49 19.99
C ALA A 253 6.10 1.80 20.13
N TYR A 254 6.79 2.07 19.01
CA TYR A 254 8.18 2.54 19.00
C TYR A 254 8.34 3.86 19.76
N ARG A 255 7.54 4.88 19.42
CA ARG A 255 7.57 6.19 20.09
C ARG A 255 7.42 6.07 21.61
N LYS A 256 6.46 5.27 22.06
CA LYS A 256 6.25 4.99 23.49
C LYS A 256 7.48 4.35 24.14
N ALA A 257 8.13 3.40 23.48
CA ALA A 257 9.34 2.75 24.00
C ALA A 257 10.53 3.72 24.12
N GLN A 258 10.57 4.75 23.27
CA GLN A 258 11.60 5.78 23.25
C GLN A 258 11.24 7.05 24.05
N GLY A 259 10.07 7.10 24.71
CA GLY A 259 9.60 8.30 25.41
C GLY A 259 9.22 9.46 24.48
N ILE A 260 8.98 9.19 23.20
CA ILE A 260 8.56 10.17 22.19
C ILE A 260 7.02 10.29 22.22
N PRO A 261 6.45 11.51 22.07
CA PRO A 261 5.00 11.69 21.94
C PRO A 261 4.40 10.85 20.80
N PRO A 262 3.15 10.37 20.94
CA PRO A 262 2.48 9.64 19.87
C PRO A 262 2.27 10.53 18.65
N VAL A 263 2.06 9.90 17.49
CA VAL A 263 1.70 10.57 16.24
C VAL A 263 0.48 11.46 16.46
N ALA A 264 0.61 12.73 16.06
CA ALA A 264 -0.47 13.68 16.03
C ALA A 264 -0.99 13.82 14.60
N ILE A 265 -2.31 13.70 14.41
CA ILE A 265 -2.95 13.88 13.10
C ILE A 265 -3.39 15.33 12.95
N GLY A 266 -2.86 16.04 11.95
CA GLY A 266 -3.14 17.46 11.75
C GLY A 266 -2.63 18.36 12.88
N GLY A 267 -3.27 19.52 13.08
CA GLY A 267 -2.85 20.52 14.07
C GLY A 267 -1.57 21.27 13.68
N GLU A 268 -1.07 22.11 14.58
CA GLU A 268 0.07 23.02 14.31
C GLU A 268 1.45 22.38 14.56
N ALA A 269 1.52 21.29 15.31
CA ALA A 269 2.76 20.59 15.64
C ALA A 269 2.66 19.09 15.35
N ALA A 270 3.78 18.48 14.93
CA ALA A 270 3.95 17.03 14.79
C ALA A 270 4.37 16.40 16.13
N GLY A 271 4.13 15.09 16.27
CA GLY A 271 4.64 14.33 17.41
C GLY A 271 6.17 14.37 17.53
N SER A 272 6.85 14.57 16.39
CA SER A 272 8.31 14.68 16.28
C SER A 272 8.85 16.10 16.07
N GLY A 273 8.03 17.16 16.19
CA GLY A 273 8.46 18.55 16.02
C GLY A 273 7.66 19.32 14.97
N SER A 274 8.32 19.79 13.90
CA SER A 274 7.67 20.60 12.86
C SER A 274 6.59 19.82 12.12
N ARG A 275 5.44 20.45 11.92
CA ARG A 275 4.28 19.89 11.19
C ARG A 275 4.49 19.89 9.67
N TYR A 276 5.40 20.72 9.18
CA TYR A 276 5.64 20.91 7.76
C TYR A 276 7.11 20.67 7.45
N TYR A 277 7.41 20.30 6.21
CA TYR A 277 8.79 20.29 5.74
C TYR A 277 9.33 21.73 5.74
N ASP A 278 10.47 21.93 6.40
CA ASP A 278 11.14 23.22 6.54
C ASP A 278 12.67 23.14 6.42
N ASP A 279 13.25 21.95 6.53
CA ASP A 279 14.69 21.70 6.39
C ASP A 279 14.95 20.57 5.38
N PRO A 280 15.06 20.91 4.07
CA PRO A 280 15.16 19.90 3.02
C PRO A 280 16.43 19.06 3.08
N GLU A 281 17.53 19.60 3.64
CA GLU A 281 18.80 18.89 3.76
C GLU A 281 18.71 17.84 4.86
N ARG A 282 18.20 18.22 6.03
CA ARG A 282 17.96 17.28 7.13
C ARG A 282 16.96 16.20 6.74
N ASP A 283 15.83 16.59 6.13
CA ASP A 283 14.79 15.65 5.75
C ASP A 283 15.27 14.65 4.67
N ALA A 284 16.13 15.09 3.75
CA ALA A 284 16.79 14.20 2.80
C ALA A 284 17.78 13.25 3.47
N ALA A 285 18.55 13.72 4.46
CA ALA A 285 19.48 12.90 5.23
C ALA A 285 18.75 11.82 6.07
N GLU A 286 17.57 12.14 6.62
CA GLU A 286 16.70 11.19 7.35
C GLU A 286 16.21 10.03 6.44
N GLU A 287 16.19 10.22 5.12
CA GLU A 287 15.91 9.17 4.12
C GLU A 287 17.17 8.81 3.30
N SER A 288 18.37 9.04 3.83
CA SER A 288 19.59 8.55 3.16
C SER A 288 19.60 7.01 3.11
N GLN A 289 20.24 6.45 2.09
CA GLN A 289 20.29 4.99 1.91
C GLN A 289 20.93 4.30 3.13
N GLU A 290 21.99 4.88 3.68
CA GLU A 290 22.66 4.42 4.90
C GLU A 290 21.72 4.38 6.11
N VAL A 291 20.94 5.45 6.33
CA VAL A 291 19.98 5.51 7.46
C VAL A 291 18.89 4.45 7.30
N VAL A 292 18.35 4.31 6.09
CA VAL A 292 17.30 3.33 5.80
C VAL A 292 17.82 1.90 5.96
N ASP A 293 19.01 1.59 5.44
CA ASP A 293 19.60 0.26 5.55
C ASP A 293 19.92 -0.08 7.00
N SER A 294 20.54 0.85 7.74
CA SER A 294 20.82 0.70 9.18
C SER A 294 19.55 0.43 9.97
N PHE A 295 18.44 1.12 9.66
CA PHE A 295 17.16 0.88 10.30
C PHE A 295 16.70 -0.57 10.10
N PHE A 296 16.65 -1.06 8.85
CA PHE A 296 16.15 -2.41 8.57
C PHE A 296 17.11 -3.53 8.97
N GLU A 297 18.42 -3.28 8.99
CA GLU A 297 19.41 -4.19 9.58
C GLU A 297 19.22 -4.31 11.10
N SER A 298 19.00 -3.18 11.77
CA SER A 298 18.72 -3.16 13.20
C SER A 298 17.36 -3.80 13.51
N ASP A 299 16.35 -3.63 12.65
CA ASP A 299 15.04 -4.26 12.76
C ASP A 299 15.16 -5.78 12.59
N ALA A 300 15.97 -6.24 11.64
CA ALA A 300 16.34 -7.64 11.51
C ALA A 300 17.10 -8.18 12.75
N SER A 301 17.72 -7.33 13.58
CA SER A 301 18.35 -7.75 14.84
C SER A 301 17.44 -7.64 16.07
N CYS A 302 16.50 -6.69 16.09
CA CYS A 302 15.54 -6.45 17.19
C CYS A 302 14.27 -7.29 17.05
N PHE A 303 13.89 -7.61 15.81
CA PHE A 303 12.74 -8.44 15.44
C PHE A 303 13.17 -9.77 14.79
N GLY A 304 14.47 -9.97 14.48
CA GLY A 304 15.06 -11.27 14.10
C GLY A 304 15.27 -12.19 15.28
N GLY A 305 14.14 -12.59 15.83
CA GLY A 305 14.06 -13.53 16.91
C GLY A 305 12.68 -13.50 17.51
N ASN A 306 11.63 -13.54 16.68
CA ASN A 306 10.39 -14.26 16.94
C ASN A 306 9.89 -14.30 18.41
N ARG A 307 10.06 -13.25 19.21
CA ARG A 307 9.73 -13.25 20.63
C ARG A 307 8.70 -12.19 20.95
N LEU A 308 8.89 -10.94 20.54
CA LEU A 308 7.85 -9.91 20.66
C LEU A 308 6.61 -10.19 19.78
N TYR A 309 6.84 -10.83 18.61
CA TYR A 309 5.77 -11.23 17.68
C TYR A 309 5.12 -12.59 18.03
N HIS A 310 5.85 -13.54 18.66
CA HIS A 310 5.26 -14.81 19.11
C HIS A 310 4.55 -14.71 20.45
N ASP A 311 5.00 -13.85 21.38
CA ASP A 311 4.34 -13.74 22.68
C ASP A 311 2.89 -13.25 22.57
N ARG A 312 2.59 -12.41 21.56
CA ARG A 312 1.21 -11.94 21.33
C ARG A 312 0.34 -12.89 20.51
N ARG A 313 0.89 -13.95 19.90
CA ARG A 313 0.10 -15.06 19.33
C ARG A 313 -0.44 -16.00 20.41
N ARG A 314 0.08 -15.95 21.64
CA ARG A 314 -0.45 -16.71 22.80
C ARG A 314 -1.56 -15.93 23.53
N GLY A 315 -2.60 -15.55 22.80
CA GLY A 315 -3.94 -15.37 23.38
C GLY A 315 -4.68 -16.71 23.35
N PRO A 316 -5.63 -16.99 24.26
CA PRO A 316 -6.22 -18.33 24.39
C PRO A 316 -6.82 -18.81 23.07
N ASP A 317 -6.49 -20.05 22.73
CA ASP A 317 -6.68 -20.74 21.46
C ASP A 317 -7.86 -20.27 20.60
N ALA A 318 -7.51 -19.70 19.43
CA ALA A 318 -8.46 -19.37 18.36
C ALA A 318 -9.16 -20.61 17.75
N GLU A 319 -8.76 -21.83 18.13
CA GLU A 319 -9.47 -23.07 17.79
C GLU A 319 -10.67 -23.36 18.72
N SER A 320 -10.78 -22.71 19.88
CA SER A 320 -11.86 -22.98 20.84
C SER A 320 -13.21 -22.30 20.51
N VAL A 321 -13.26 -21.44 19.48
CA VAL A 321 -14.44 -20.60 19.17
C VAL A 321 -15.24 -21.07 17.95
N TYR A 322 -14.75 -22.03 17.16
CA TYR A 322 -15.47 -22.53 15.96
C TYR A 322 -15.53 -24.05 15.80
N GLY A 323 -15.23 -24.85 16.83
CA GLY A 323 -15.40 -26.31 16.85
C GLY A 323 -16.84 -26.74 17.16
N GLY A 324 -17.85 -26.20 16.46
CA GLY A 324 -19.25 -26.36 16.85
C GLY A 324 -20.23 -26.40 15.68
N ARG A 325 -19.91 -27.13 14.61
CA ARG A 325 -20.89 -27.67 13.64
C ARG A 325 -20.19 -28.44 12.50
N ARG A 326 -20.01 -29.76 12.69
CA ARG A 326 -20.23 -30.74 11.61
C ARG A 326 -20.91 -31.95 12.23
N ARG A 327 -22.23 -32.01 12.00
CA ARG A 327 -23.07 -33.17 12.26
C ARG A 327 -22.60 -34.33 11.37
N GLN A 328 -22.60 -35.51 11.97
CA GLN A 328 -23.26 -36.74 11.51
C GLN A 328 -23.59 -36.80 10.01
N GLY A 329 -23.03 -37.82 9.35
CA GLY A 329 -23.45 -38.27 8.03
C GLY A 329 -22.29 -38.79 7.19
N ALA A 330 -21.89 -40.05 7.45
CA ALA A 330 -21.41 -41.02 6.46
C ALA A 330 -20.86 -42.24 7.21
N GLU A 331 -21.76 -43.09 7.69
CA GLU A 331 -21.53 -44.53 7.65
C GLU A 331 -21.46 -44.99 6.18
N GLU A 332 -20.89 -46.19 5.99
CA GLU A 332 -20.85 -46.99 4.75
C GLU A 332 -19.74 -46.62 3.75
N SER A 333 -18.63 -47.36 3.81
CA SER A 333 -18.45 -48.56 2.98
C SER A 333 -16.97 -48.98 2.86
N ALA A 334 -16.78 -50.28 2.71
CA ALA A 334 -15.55 -50.99 2.32
C ALA A 334 -14.53 -51.31 3.43
N ALA A 335 -14.85 -52.37 4.15
CA ALA A 335 -13.88 -53.38 4.57
C ALA A 335 -13.16 -54.00 3.35
N ALA A 336 -11.86 -54.26 3.47
CA ALA A 336 -11.18 -55.52 3.09
C ALA A 336 -9.66 -55.34 2.91
N ALA A 337 -8.93 -56.39 3.33
CA ALA A 337 -7.50 -56.67 3.18
C ALA A 337 -6.58 -55.87 4.10
N GLY A 338 -5.74 -56.48 4.92
CA GLY A 338 -5.22 -57.85 4.92
C GLY A 338 -3.78 -57.76 5.45
N ASP A 339 -3.41 -58.74 6.27
CA ASP A 339 -2.21 -58.78 7.10
C ASP A 339 -0.89 -58.58 6.34
N ASP A 340 0.10 -57.94 6.98
CA ASP A 340 1.41 -58.58 7.16
C ASP A 340 2.30 -57.83 8.16
N GLU A 341 2.81 -58.64 9.08
CA GLU A 341 3.76 -58.41 10.15
C GLU A 341 5.18 -58.20 9.56
N ILE A 342 5.96 -57.23 10.07
CA ILE A 342 7.42 -57.37 10.24
C ILE A 342 7.89 -56.41 11.34
N VAL A 343 8.52 -57.05 12.32
CA VAL A 343 9.29 -56.53 13.45
C VAL A 343 10.67 -56.10 12.96
N GLU A 344 11.20 -54.95 13.41
CA GLU A 344 12.53 -54.82 14.06
C GLU A 344 13.05 -53.37 14.15
N ARG A 345 13.31 -52.97 15.41
CA ARG A 345 14.56 -52.39 15.97
C ARG A 345 15.06 -50.98 15.58
N ASN A 346 15.02 -50.15 16.63
CA ASN A 346 16.15 -49.46 17.31
C ASN A 346 17.03 -48.44 16.59
N ASN A 347 17.18 -47.30 17.29
CA ASN A 347 18.36 -46.44 17.48
C ASN A 347 18.93 -45.80 16.20
N TRP A 348 18.92 -44.48 16.03
CA TRP A 348 19.50 -43.45 16.89
C TRP A 348 18.81 -42.09 16.76
#